data_AF-A0A4R2I9C7-F1
#
_entry.id   AF-A0A4R2I9C7-F1
#
_cell.length_a   1.000
_cell.length_b   1.000
_cell.length_c   1.000
_cell.angle_alpha   90.00
_cell.angle_beta   90.00
_cell.angle_gamma   90.00
#
_symmetry.space_group_name_H-M   'P 1'
#
loop_
_entity.id
_entity.type
_entity.pdbx_description
1 polymer ?
#
loop_
_entity_poly.entity_id
_entity_poly.type
_entity_poly.pdbx_seq_one_letter_code
_entity_poly.pdbx_strand_id
1 'polypeptide(L)'
;MEPMLVMQTAAVLLAISAAGGVVMALIRFGGKPHPPIALAMLHGFLSAAAATLLLYAAFTTGLPMLGNVALVLFLGAALGGVVLNLNYHWKALPLPKWLVLVHGAVAVVGFLCLLAAIFAAPAGSRSRARHAVRDRGASRYA
;
A
#
# COMPACT_ATOMS: atom_id res chain seq x y z
N MET A 1 13.52 -7.75 -9.88
CA MET A 1 13.58 -6.79 -8.76
C MET A 1 13.36 -7.54 -7.46
N GLU A 2 14.06 -7.21 -6.39
CA GLU A 2 13.84 -7.86 -5.09
C GLU A 2 12.42 -7.53 -4.57
N PRO A 3 11.55 -8.52 -4.28
CA PRO A 3 10.16 -8.28 -3.89
C PRO A 3 10.06 -7.47 -2.59
N MET A 4 11.03 -7.62 -1.68
CA MET A 4 11.13 -6.83 -0.46
C MET A 4 11.32 -5.33 -0.77
N LEU A 5 12.21 -4.99 -1.71
CA LEU A 5 12.47 -3.61 -2.09
C LEU A 5 11.24 -2.95 -2.73
N VAL A 6 10.49 -3.71 -3.53
CA VAL A 6 9.24 -3.22 -4.13
C VAL A 6 8.20 -2.93 -3.06
N MET A 7 7.99 -3.84 -2.10
CA MET A 7 7.05 -3.61 -1.00
C MET A 7 7.44 -2.42 -0.12
N GLN A 8 8.73 -2.23 0.18
CA GLN A 8 9.23 -1.09 0.94
C GLN A 8 9.00 0.23 0.19
N THR A 9 9.34 0.26 -1.10
CA THR A 9 9.10 1.43 -1.96
C THR A 9 7.61 1.77 -2.00
N ALA A 10 6.75 0.77 -2.22
CA ALA A 10 5.30 0.94 -2.21
C ALA A 10 4.79 1.44 -0.85
N ALA A 11 5.32 0.91 0.26
CA ALA A 11 4.95 1.35 1.60
C ALA A 11 5.32 2.82 1.85
N VAL A 12 6.48 3.28 1.40
CA VAL A 12 6.87 4.70 1.51
C VAL A 12 5.92 5.60 0.70
N LEU A 13 5.63 5.23 -0.54
CA LEU A 13 4.68 5.98 -1.38
C LEU A 13 3.28 6.03 -0.76
N LEU A 14 2.80 4.90 -0.25
CA LEU A 14 1.50 4.80 0.43
C LEU A 14 1.48 5.60 1.75
N ALA A 15 2.58 5.65 2.50
CA ALA A 15 2.67 6.44 3.73
C ALA A 15 2.55 7.95 3.43
N ILE A 16 3.28 8.43 2.41
CA ILE A 16 3.18 9.83 1.95
C ILE A 16 1.77 10.11 1.44
N SER A 17 1.22 9.20 0.65
CA SER A 17 -0.15 9.32 0.14
C SER A 17 -1.18 9.35 1.28
N ALA A 18 -1.05 8.47 2.28
CA ALA A 18 -1.94 8.39 3.44
C ALA A 18 -1.93 9.68 4.26
N ALA A 19 -0.77 10.34 4.42
CA ALA A 19 -0.70 11.66 5.05
C ALA A 19 -1.55 12.68 4.27
N GLY A 20 -1.46 12.70 2.94
CA GLY A 20 -2.34 13.49 2.08
C GLY A 20 -3.83 13.15 2.26
N GLY A 21 -4.16 11.87 2.36
CA GLY A 21 -5.52 11.38 2.61
C GLY A 21 -6.10 11.85 3.95
N VAL A 22 -5.29 11.80 5.02
CA VAL A 22 -5.67 12.32 6.35
C VAL A 22 -5.93 13.82 6.29
N VAL A 23 -5.07 14.60 5.65
CA VAL A 23 -5.28 16.05 5.48
C VAL A 23 -6.60 16.32 4.74
N MET A 24 -6.89 15.60 3.67
CA MET A 24 -8.15 15.75 2.93
C MET A 24 -9.38 15.35 3.76
N ALA A 25 -9.28 14.27 4.55
CA ALA A 25 -10.34 13.86 5.46
C ALA A 25 -10.60 14.94 6.51
N LEU A 26 -9.55 15.48 7.15
CA LEU A 26 -9.66 16.56 8.13
C LEU A 26 -10.31 17.81 7.53
N ILE A 27 -9.95 18.20 6.31
CA ILE A 27 -10.57 19.33 5.59
C ILE A 27 -12.08 19.09 5.40
N ARG A 28 -12.46 17.87 4.97
CA ARG A 28 -13.86 17.50 4.74
C ARG A 28 -14.68 17.44 6.03
N PHE A 29 -14.11 16.91 7.11
CA PHE A 29 -14.76 16.84 8.42
C PHE A 29 -14.75 18.19 9.15
N GLY A 30 -13.81 19.08 8.84
CA GLY A 30 -13.73 20.46 9.33
C GLY A 30 -14.70 21.44 8.67
N GLY A 31 -15.67 20.97 7.89
CA GLY A 31 -16.75 21.79 7.33
C GLY A 31 -16.49 22.40 5.96
N LYS A 32 -15.29 22.23 5.39
CA LYS A 32 -15.03 22.67 4.00
C LYS A 32 -15.61 21.66 3.00
N PRO A 33 -16.30 22.12 1.95
CA PRO A 33 -16.99 21.22 1.04
C PRO A 33 -16.05 20.33 0.21
N HIS A 34 -14.86 20.80 -0.17
CA HIS A 34 -13.95 20.05 -1.04
C HIS A 34 -12.47 20.28 -0.67
N PRO A 35 -11.64 19.22 -0.60
CA PRO A 35 -10.19 19.38 -0.50
C PRO A 35 -9.58 20.03 -1.76
N PRO A 36 -8.37 20.64 -1.65
CA PRO A 36 -7.66 21.19 -2.80
C PRO A 36 -7.45 20.13 -3.89
N ILE A 37 -7.75 20.47 -5.15
CA ILE A 37 -7.66 19.54 -6.29
C ILE A 37 -6.24 18.98 -6.44
N ALA A 38 -5.23 19.83 -6.31
CA ALA A 38 -3.82 19.40 -6.41
C ALA A 38 -3.46 18.33 -5.36
N LEU A 39 -3.97 18.45 -4.13
CA LEU A 39 -3.74 17.47 -3.07
C LEU A 39 -4.45 16.14 -3.37
N ALA A 40 -5.68 16.20 -3.87
CA ALA A 40 -6.42 15.01 -4.28
C ALA A 40 -5.74 14.28 -5.46
N MET A 41 -5.23 15.02 -6.45
CA MET A 41 -4.51 14.45 -7.58
C MET A 41 -3.18 13.84 -7.15
N LEU A 42 -2.43 14.51 -6.27
CA LEU A 42 -1.17 13.99 -5.75
C LEU A 42 -1.37 12.70 -4.93
N HIS A 43 -2.38 12.68 -4.06
CA HIS A 43 -2.77 11.49 -3.30
C HIS A 43 -3.13 10.33 -4.24
N GLY A 44 -4.02 10.60 -5.22
CA GLY A 44 -4.41 9.59 -6.20
C GLY A 44 -3.24 9.05 -7.01
N PHE A 45 -2.33 9.94 -7.45
CA PHE A 45 -1.14 9.57 -8.20
C PHE A 45 -0.19 8.69 -7.41
N LEU A 46 0.16 9.08 -6.17
CA LEU A 46 1.05 8.29 -5.31
C LEU A 46 0.45 6.92 -4.96
N SER A 47 -0.85 6.89 -4.66
CA SER A 47 -1.57 5.64 -4.40
C SER A 47 -1.59 4.73 -5.63
N ALA A 48 -1.84 5.27 -6.82
CA ALA A 48 -1.86 4.50 -8.07
C ALA A 48 -0.46 3.98 -8.43
N ALA A 49 0.59 4.79 -8.25
CA ALA A 49 1.97 4.37 -8.48
C ALA A 49 2.36 3.21 -7.55
N ALA A 50 2.03 3.29 -6.26
CA ALA A 50 2.30 2.22 -5.30
C ALA A 50 1.51 0.94 -5.61
N ALA A 51 0.22 1.06 -5.94
CA ALA A 51 -0.62 -0.06 -6.34
C ALA A 51 -0.07 -0.75 -7.61
N THR A 52 0.40 0.04 -8.57
CA THR A 52 1.01 -0.47 -9.82
C THR A 52 2.30 -1.22 -9.53
N LEU A 53 3.15 -0.72 -8.63
CA LEU A 53 4.37 -1.42 -8.19
C LEU A 53 4.05 -2.76 -7.53
N LEU A 54 3.06 -2.80 -6.62
CA LEU A 54 2.63 -4.04 -5.97
C LEU A 54 2.04 -5.03 -6.97
N LEU A 55 1.23 -4.55 -7.92
CA LEU A 55 0.65 -5.36 -8.98
C LEU A 55 1.74 -5.96 -9.88
N TYR A 56 2.72 -5.14 -10.28
CA TYR A 56 3.88 -5.61 -11.04
C TYR A 56 4.66 -6.70 -10.30
N ALA A 57 4.94 -6.50 -9.01
CA ALA A 57 5.63 -7.52 -8.20
C ALA A 57 4.81 -8.81 -8.06
N ALA A 58 3.49 -8.72 -7.85
CA ALA A 58 2.62 -9.89 -7.78
C ALA A 58 2.71 -10.80 -9.02
N PHE A 59 2.79 -10.21 -10.22
CA PHE A 59 2.86 -10.97 -11.48
C PHE A 59 4.26 -11.38 -11.92
N THR A 60 5.32 -10.70 -11.46
CA THR A 60 6.68 -10.94 -11.96
C THR A 60 7.55 -11.72 -11.00
N THR A 61 7.49 -11.43 -9.70
CA THR A 61 8.35 -12.03 -8.68
C THR A 61 7.58 -12.75 -7.59
N GLY A 62 6.27 -12.52 -7.52
CA GLY A 62 5.39 -13.03 -6.47
C GLY A 62 5.49 -12.20 -5.19
N LEU A 63 4.36 -12.11 -4.49
CA LEU A 63 4.27 -11.50 -3.16
C LEU A 63 3.92 -12.56 -2.11
N PRO A 64 4.34 -12.38 -0.84
CA PRO A 64 3.83 -13.19 0.25
C PRO A 64 2.31 -13.02 0.40
N MET A 65 1.63 -13.98 1.05
CA MET A 65 0.16 -13.99 1.19
C MET A 65 -0.40 -12.65 1.69
N LEU A 66 0.19 -12.08 2.76
CA LEU A 66 -0.20 -10.78 3.30
C LEU A 66 0.00 -9.62 2.30
N GLY A 67 1.02 -9.69 1.44
CA GLY A 67 1.26 -8.71 0.38
C GLY A 67 0.18 -8.76 -0.70
N ASN A 68 -0.28 -9.96 -1.08
CA ASN A 68 -1.41 -10.13 -2.00
C ASN A 68 -2.72 -9.63 -1.39
N VAL A 69 -2.97 -9.89 -0.10
CA VAL A 69 -4.13 -9.35 0.61
C VAL A 69 -4.10 -7.83 0.61
N ALA A 70 -2.95 -7.22 0.92
CA ALA A 70 -2.78 -5.77 0.88
C ALA A 70 -3.07 -5.20 -0.51
N LEU A 71 -2.56 -5.83 -1.57
CA LEU A 71 -2.82 -5.43 -2.96
C LEU A 71 -4.32 -5.42 -3.27
N VAL A 72 -5.05 -6.49 -2.94
CA VAL A 72 -6.50 -6.57 -3.20
C VAL A 72 -7.25 -5.46 -2.45
N LEU A 73 -6.90 -5.20 -1.19
CA LEU A 73 -7.48 -4.10 -0.41
C LEU A 73 -7.18 -2.74 -1.03
N PHE A 74 -5.96 -2.51 -1.52
CA PHE A 74 -5.61 -1.26 -2.21
C PHE A 74 -6.32 -1.09 -3.54
N LEU A 75 -6.55 -2.16 -4.30
CA LEU A 75 -7.35 -2.09 -5.52
C LEU A 75 -8.81 -1.71 -5.19
N GLY A 76 -9.39 -2.31 -4.16
CA GLY A 76 -10.73 -1.93 -3.67
C GLY A 76 -10.79 -0.48 -3.19
N ALA A 77 -9.79 -0.03 -2.42
CA ALA A 77 -9.67 1.35 -1.99
C ALA A 77 -9.50 2.31 -3.19
N ALA A 78 -8.67 1.96 -4.17
CA ALA A 78 -8.45 2.76 -5.37
C ALA A 78 -9.76 2.96 -6.15
N LEU A 79 -10.59 1.93 -6.30
CA LEU A 79 -11.92 2.06 -6.88
C LEU A 79 -12.80 3.05 -6.10
N GLY A 80 -12.81 2.96 -4.76
CA GLY A 80 -13.50 3.94 -3.92
C GLY A 80 -12.98 5.38 -4.10
N GLY A 81 -11.66 5.56 -4.24
CA GLY A 81 -11.02 6.85 -4.50
C GLY A 81 -11.34 7.41 -5.88
N VAL A 82 -11.38 6.56 -6.90
CA VAL A 82 -11.80 6.90 -8.28
C VAL A 82 -13.24 7.39 -8.29
N VAL A 83 -14.15 6.69 -7.59
CA VAL A 83 -15.55 7.12 -7.44
C VAL A 83 -15.64 8.47 -6.71
N LEU A 84 -14.93 8.63 -5.59
CA LEU A 84 -14.88 9.90 -4.86
C LEU A 84 -14.39 11.06 -5.75
N ASN A 85 -13.35 10.83 -6.54
CA ASN A 85 -12.74 11.87 -7.36
C ASN A 85 -13.55 12.22 -8.62
N LEU A 86 -13.94 11.22 -9.43
CA LEU A 86 -14.63 11.46 -10.70
C LEU A 86 -16.13 11.73 -10.53
N ASN A 87 -16.79 11.05 -9.59
CA ASN A 87 -18.23 11.19 -9.44
C ASN A 87 -18.63 12.36 -8.54
N TYR A 88 -17.78 12.77 -7.60
CA TYR A 88 -18.08 13.86 -6.67
C TYR A 88 -17.16 15.06 -6.86
N HIS A 89 -15.85 14.86 -6.70
CA HIS A 89 -14.88 15.96 -6.65
C HIS A 89 -14.82 16.76 -7.96
N TRP A 90 -14.83 16.07 -9.11
CA TRP A 90 -14.90 16.69 -10.44
C TRP A 90 -16.21 17.41 -10.73
N LYS A 91 -17.31 17.02 -10.08
CA LYS A 91 -18.63 17.66 -10.23
C LYS A 91 -18.87 18.74 -9.17
N ALA A 92 -17.85 19.09 -8.38
CA ALA A 92 -17.95 19.97 -7.21
C ALA A 92 -19.05 19.56 -6.21
N LEU A 93 -19.39 18.27 -6.18
CA LEU A 93 -20.40 17.73 -5.28
C LEU A 93 -19.80 17.46 -3.90
N PRO A 94 -20.59 17.60 -2.83
CA PRO A 94 -20.15 17.27 -1.48
C PRO A 94 -19.77 15.79 -1.39
N LEU A 95 -18.54 15.49 -0.99
CA LEU A 95 -18.07 14.11 -0.86
C LEU A 95 -18.86 13.35 0.22
N PRO A 96 -19.44 12.17 -0.08
CA PRO A 96 -20.17 11.39 0.91
C PRO A 96 -19.24 10.97 2.05
N LYS A 97 -19.52 11.43 3.26
CA LYS A 97 -18.67 11.19 4.46
C LYS A 97 -18.47 9.70 4.73
N TRP A 98 -19.53 8.89 4.54
CA TRP A 98 -19.47 7.45 4.74
C TRP A 98 -18.49 6.77 3.77
N LEU A 99 -18.44 7.22 2.51
CA LEU A 99 -17.54 6.63 1.50
C LEU A 99 -16.09 7.02 1.77
N VAL A 100 -15.84 8.26 2.25
CA VAL A 100 -14.51 8.69 2.71
C VAL A 100 -14.03 7.81 3.88
N LEU A 101 -14.91 7.49 4.83
CA LEU A 101 -14.59 6.60 5.95
C LEU A 101 -14.31 5.17 5.49
N VAL A 102 -15.15 4.58 4.65
CA VAL A 102 -14.96 3.22 4.13
C VAL A 102 -13.67 3.13 3.32
N HIS A 103 -13.45 4.08 2.40
CA HIS A 103 -12.22 4.16 1.61
C HIS A 103 -10.97 4.25 2.51
N GLY A 104 -10.99 5.16 3.49
CA GLY A 104 -9.89 5.33 4.44
C GLY A 104 -9.65 4.09 5.29
N ALA A 105 -10.69 3.46 5.81
CA ALA A 105 -10.59 2.25 6.62
C ALA A 105 -9.99 1.08 5.82
N VAL A 106 -10.47 0.85 4.60
CA VAL A 106 -9.92 -0.20 3.72
C VAL A 106 -8.45 0.07 3.39
N ALA A 107 -8.09 1.33 3.12
CA ALA A 107 -6.70 1.72 2.85
C ALA A 107 -5.79 1.50 4.08
N VAL A 108 -6.27 1.82 5.28
CA VAL A 108 -5.51 1.60 6.53
C VAL A 108 -5.29 0.11 6.78
N VAL A 109 -6.32 -0.72 6.64
CA VAL A 109 -6.19 -2.18 6.80
C VAL A 109 -5.21 -2.74 5.75
N GLY A 110 -5.32 -2.32 4.50
CA GLY A 110 -4.38 -2.69 3.43
C GLY A 110 -2.94 -2.30 3.76
N PHE A 111 -2.73 -1.11 4.30
CA PHE A 111 -1.41 -0.64 4.72
C PHE A 111 -0.84 -1.45 5.88
N LEU A 112 -1.64 -1.78 6.89
CA LEU A 112 -1.21 -2.64 7.98
C LEU A 112 -0.86 -4.05 7.50
N CYS A 113 -1.63 -4.61 6.56
CA CYS A 113 -1.30 -5.89 5.92
C CYS A 113 0.03 -5.83 5.17
N LEU A 114 0.31 -4.72 4.47
CA LEU A 114 1.58 -4.52 3.76
C LEU A 114 2.76 -4.43 4.75
N LEU A 115 2.62 -3.68 5.84
CA LEU A 115 3.65 -3.61 6.88
C LEU A 115 3.88 -4.99 7.52
N ALA A 116 2.81 -5.73 7.82
CA ALA A 116 2.91 -7.10 8.30
C ALA A 116 3.63 -7.99 7.28
N ALA A 117 3.37 -7.85 5.98
CA ALA A 117 4.10 -8.59 4.94
C ALA A 117 5.61 -8.27 4.94
N ILE A 118 5.99 -7.02 5.18
CA ILE A 118 7.38 -6.56 5.23
C ILE A 118 8.10 -7.09 6.49
N PHE A 119 7.45 -7.02 7.66
CA PHE A 119 8.09 -7.32 8.94
C PHE A 119 7.88 -8.77 9.43
N ALA A 120 6.80 -9.44 9.04
CA ALA A 120 6.51 -10.84 9.38
C ALA A 120 7.09 -11.83 8.36
N ALA A 121 7.65 -11.35 7.23
CA ALA A 121 8.47 -12.19 6.36
C ALA A 121 9.57 -12.85 7.22
N PRO A 122 9.60 -14.20 7.33
CA PRO A 122 10.37 -14.85 8.38
C PRO A 122 11.83 -14.42 8.39
N ALA A 123 12.30 -13.97 9.56
CA ALA A 123 13.71 -13.91 9.93
C ALA A 123 14.43 -15.28 9.83
N GLY A 124 13.75 -16.34 9.38
CA GLY A 124 14.27 -17.70 9.24
C GLY A 124 15.01 -17.99 7.93
N SER A 125 14.92 -17.16 6.88
CA SER A 125 15.65 -17.42 5.63
C SER A 125 17.14 -17.07 5.72
N ARG A 126 17.53 -16.13 6.60
CA ARG A 126 18.93 -15.76 6.82
C ARG A 126 19.69 -16.80 7.67
N SER A 127 19.03 -17.48 8.61
CA SER A 127 19.68 -18.52 9.42
C SER A 127 19.81 -19.85 8.67
N ARG A 128 18.81 -20.25 7.87
CA ARG A 128 18.85 -21.54 7.14
C ARG A 128 19.92 -21.56 6.04
N ALA A 129 20.16 -20.43 5.38
CA ALA A 129 21.25 -20.29 4.40
C ALA A 129 22.64 -20.33 5.06
N ARG A 130 22.80 -19.76 6.25
CA ARG A 130 24.07 -19.80 7.01
C ARG A 130 24.40 -21.20 7.52
N HIS A 131 23.39 -21.96 7.97
CA HIS A 131 23.59 -23.36 8.37
C HIS A 131 23.88 -24.27 7.17
N ALA A 132 23.17 -24.11 6.05
CA ALA A 132 23.41 -24.89 4.84
C ALA A 132 24.82 -24.68 4.23
N VAL A 133 25.39 -23.47 4.35
CA VAL A 133 26.79 -23.19 3.94
C VAL A 133 27.79 -23.77 4.94
N ARG A 134 27.50 -23.68 6.25
CA ARG A 134 28.35 -24.23 7.31
C ARG A 134 28.47 -25.76 7.23
N ASP A 135 27.38 -26.46 6.93
CA ASP A 135 27.37 -27.92 6.85
C ASP A 135 28.09 -28.45 5.59
N ARG A 136 28.00 -27.72 4.46
CA ARG A 136 28.77 -28.04 3.25
C ARG A 136 30.26 -27.75 3.37
N GLY A 137 30.65 -26.80 4.22
CA GLY A 137 32.05 -26.54 4.55
C GLY A 137 32.65 -27.67 5.39
N ALA A 138 31.92 -28.15 6.41
CA ALA A 138 32.39 -29.20 7.30
C ALA A 138 32.58 -30.56 6.59
N SER A 139 31.74 -30.89 5.61
CA SER A 139 31.85 -32.15 4.84
C SER A 139 33.01 -32.18 3.83
N ARG A 140 33.68 -31.06 3.56
CA ARG A 140 34.80 -31.01 2.58
C ARG A 140 36.18 -31.20 3.22
N TYR A 141 36.24 -31.32 4.55
CA TYR A 141 37.47 -31.45 5.32
C TYR A 141 37.49 -32.70 6.23
N ALA A 142 36.53 -33.61 6.05
CA ALA A 142 36.47 -34.93 6.68
C ALA A 142 36.59 -36.00 5.60
#